data_AF-A0A2E2CVR5-F1
#
_entry.id   AF-A0A2E2CVR5-F1
#
_cell.length_a   1.000
_cell.length_b   1.000
_cell.length_c   1.000
_cell.angle_alpha   90.00
_cell.angle_beta   90.00
_cell.angle_gamma   90.00
#
_symmetry.space_group_name_H-M   'P 1'
#
loop_
_entity.id
_entity.type
_entity.pdbx_description
1 polymer ?
#
loop_
_entity_poly.entity_id
_entity_poly.type
_entity_poly.pdbx_seq_one_letter_code
_entity_poly.pdbx_strand_id
1 'polypeptide(L)'
;MHSIIRLIESLTTRTGFLISLTIIPLVLTATYEVFARYVFGAPTIWAYELGYMITGTHFLIGAAITLARDSHVRIDILYDRLSLKSRALVNLAFYVALFLPFLVLLNDALWHYALAAFASGERSGNSAWNPPIWPFRVLLSCGFTLLALQVIAECLKSLLTLLNRPYSDVER
;
A
#
# COMPACT_ATOMS: atom_id res chain seq x y z
N MET A 1 20.30 -7.60 -9.84
CA MET A 1 19.71 -6.28 -9.50
C MET A 1 18.54 -5.95 -10.42
N HIS A 2 18.75 -5.74 -11.72
CA HIS A 2 17.66 -5.41 -12.67
C HIS A 2 16.48 -6.40 -12.66
N SER A 3 16.73 -7.71 -12.67
CA SER A 3 15.65 -8.71 -12.62
C SER A 3 14.85 -8.68 -11.32
N ILE A 4 15.49 -8.35 -10.19
CA ILE A 4 14.83 -8.25 -8.87
C ILE A 4 13.92 -7.03 -8.85
N ILE A 5 14.42 -5.88 -9.33
CA ILE A 5 13.64 -4.64 -9.44
C ILE A 5 12.38 -4.89 -10.28
N ARG A 6 12.54 -5.44 -11.50
CA ARG A 6 11.41 -5.77 -12.38
C ARG A 6 10.40 -6.74 -11.76
N LEU A 7 10.88 -7.74 -11.01
CA LEU A 7 10.00 -8.68 -10.33
C LEU A 7 9.14 -7.98 -9.28
N ILE A 8 9.76 -7.15 -8.45
CA ILE A 8 9.06 -6.38 -7.40
C ILE A 8 8.06 -5.42 -8.04
N GLU A 9 8.47 -4.63 -9.03
CA GLU A 9 7.59 -3.67 -9.71
C GLU A 9 6.40 -4.35 -10.41
N SER A 10 6.64 -5.50 -11.05
CA SER A 10 5.60 -6.32 -11.67
C SER A 10 4.62 -6.86 -10.63
N LEU A 11 5.12 -7.36 -9.50
CA LEU A 11 4.28 -7.80 -8.38
C LEU A 11 3.44 -6.64 -7.84
N THR A 12 4.06 -5.49 -7.58
CA THR A 12 3.38 -4.28 -7.10
C THR A 12 2.27 -3.84 -8.04
N THR A 13 2.58 -3.77 -9.34
CA THR A 13 1.62 -3.30 -10.36
C THR A 13 0.48 -4.29 -10.59
N ARG A 14 0.77 -5.59 -10.63
CA ARG A 14 -0.26 -6.64 -10.80
C ARG A 14 -1.20 -6.71 -9.60
N THR A 15 -0.65 -6.74 -8.38
CA THR A 15 -1.47 -6.70 -7.15
C THR A 15 -2.29 -5.42 -7.11
N GLY A 16 -1.69 -4.29 -7.48
CA GLY A 16 -2.37 -3.01 -7.61
C GLY A 16 -3.57 -3.05 -8.56
N PHE A 17 -3.38 -3.63 -9.74
CA PHE A 17 -4.46 -3.81 -10.72
C PHE A 17 -5.59 -4.69 -10.17
N LEU A 18 -5.26 -5.84 -9.58
CA LEU A 18 -6.27 -6.75 -9.01
C LEU A 18 -7.09 -6.07 -7.92
N ILE A 19 -6.45 -5.29 -7.06
CA ILE A 19 -7.11 -4.60 -5.95
C ILE A 19 -7.92 -3.41 -6.45
N SER A 20 -7.47 -2.72 -7.50
CA SER A 20 -8.23 -1.63 -8.10
C SER A 20 -9.62 -2.07 -8.59
N LEU A 21 -9.80 -3.34 -8.95
CA LEU A 21 -11.11 -3.88 -9.32
C LEU A 21 -12.12 -3.85 -8.16
N THR A 22 -11.65 -3.85 -6.92
CA THR A 22 -12.50 -3.74 -5.73
C THR A 22 -13.12 -2.35 -5.55
N ILE A 23 -12.73 -1.36 -6.37
CA ILE A 23 -13.43 -0.08 -6.43
C ILE A 23 -14.89 -0.23 -6.89
N ILE A 24 -15.16 -1.20 -7.77
CA ILE A 24 -16.50 -1.46 -8.31
C ILE A 24 -17.47 -1.85 -7.17
N PRO A 25 -17.20 -2.91 -6.37
CA PRO A 25 -18.06 -3.24 -5.24
C PRO A 25 -18.10 -2.15 -4.17
N LEU A 26 -17.04 -1.35 -3.99
CA LEU A 26 -17.06 -0.20 -3.08
C LEU A 26 -18.09 0.85 -3.51
N VAL A 27 -18.06 1.27 -4.78
CA VAL A 27 -18.99 2.27 -5.33
C VAL A 27 -20.42 1.75 -5.31
N LEU A 28 -20.63 0.48 -5.69
CA LEU A 28 -21.95 -0.14 -5.67
C LEU A 28 -22.52 -0.20 -4.24
N THR A 29 -21.69 -0.60 -3.27
CA THR A 29 -22.05 -0.64 -1.84
C THR A 29 -22.43 0.75 -1.32
N ALA A 30 -21.58 1.75 -1.57
CA ALA A 30 -21.82 3.11 -1.10
C ALA A 30 -23.08 3.71 -1.73
N THR A 31 -23.28 3.49 -3.04
CA THR A 31 -24.48 3.96 -3.74
C THR A 31 -25.73 3.28 -3.20
N TYR A 32 -25.70 1.96 -3.06
CA TYR A 32 -26.83 1.20 -2.52
C TYR A 32 -27.18 1.64 -1.09
N GLU A 33 -26.18 1.88 -0.23
CA GLU A 33 -26.42 2.34 1.15
C GLU A 33 -27.14 3.70 1.19
N VAL A 34 -26.75 4.64 0.32
CA VAL A 34 -27.42 5.94 0.21
C VAL A 34 -28.88 5.74 -0.21
N PHE A 35 -29.14 4.94 -1.25
CA PHE A 35 -30.50 4.63 -1.68
C PHE A 35 -31.32 3.94 -0.58
N ALA A 36 -30.77 2.91 0.06
CA ALA A 36 -31.46 2.15 1.09
C ALA A 36 -31.84 3.01 2.30
N ARG A 37 -30.94 3.90 2.72
CA ARG A 37 -31.16 4.81 3.84
C ARG A 37 -32.17 5.90 3.52
N TYR A 38 -32.03 6.57 2.39
CA TYR A 38 -32.82 7.79 2.10
C TYR A 38 -34.11 7.53 1.33
N VAL A 39 -34.18 6.45 0.55
CA VAL A 39 -35.39 6.10 -0.22
C VAL A 39 -36.23 5.07 0.51
N PHE A 40 -35.63 4.02 1.05
CA PHE A 40 -36.36 2.94 1.74
C PHE A 40 -36.44 3.12 3.25
N GLY A 41 -35.69 4.07 3.84
CA GLY A 41 -35.62 4.23 5.29
C GLY A 41 -35.00 3.02 6.01
N ALA A 42 -34.26 2.17 5.29
CA ALA A 42 -33.75 0.89 5.76
C ALA A 42 -32.23 0.83 5.53
N PRO A 43 -31.41 1.43 6.42
CA PRO A 43 -29.95 1.41 6.29
C PRO A 43 -29.41 -0.02 6.37
N THR A 44 -28.34 -0.30 5.64
CA THR A 44 -27.72 -1.63 5.67
C THR A 44 -26.80 -1.78 6.86
N ILE A 45 -26.68 -3.01 7.36
CA ILE A 45 -25.79 -3.33 8.48
C ILE A 45 -24.34 -3.56 8.06
N TRP A 46 -24.07 -3.73 6.76
CA TRP A 46 -22.80 -4.26 6.23
C TRP A 46 -22.00 -3.23 5.41
N ALA A 47 -22.63 -2.18 4.90
CA ALA A 47 -21.98 -1.24 3.98
C ALA A 47 -20.82 -0.46 4.62
N TYR A 48 -20.91 -0.15 5.91
CA TYR A 48 -19.86 0.58 6.63
C TYR A 48 -18.54 -0.21 6.64
N GLU A 49 -18.61 -1.48 7.03
CA GLU A 49 -17.46 -2.38 7.12
C GLU A 49 -16.82 -2.63 5.77
N LEU A 50 -17.61 -2.99 4.76
CA LEU A 50 -17.08 -3.14 3.41
C LEU A 50 -16.43 -1.83 2.92
N GLY A 51 -17.07 -0.70 3.23
CA GLY A 51 -16.58 0.63 2.88
C GLY A 51 -15.18 0.88 3.41
N TYR A 52 -14.98 0.82 4.73
CA TYR A 52 -13.67 1.13 5.32
C TYR A 52 -12.63 0.05 5.01
N MET A 53 -13.01 -1.22 4.94
CA MET A 53 -12.07 -2.30 4.66
C MET A 53 -11.52 -2.18 3.23
N ILE A 54 -12.39 -2.02 2.24
CA ILE A 54 -11.98 -1.87 0.84
C ILE A 54 -11.19 -0.57 0.66
N THR A 55 -11.65 0.54 1.25
CA THR A 55 -10.95 1.83 1.17
C THR A 55 -9.56 1.77 1.80
N GLY A 56 -9.43 1.13 2.97
CA GLY A 56 -8.15 0.92 3.64
C GLY A 56 -7.18 0.08 2.81
N THR A 57 -7.67 -1.00 2.20
CA THR A 57 -6.86 -1.83 1.28
C THR A 57 -6.39 -1.03 0.06
N HIS A 58 -7.26 -0.19 -0.53
CA HIS A 58 -6.87 0.69 -1.64
C HIS A 58 -5.77 1.67 -1.24
N PHE A 59 -5.88 2.31 -0.08
CA PHE A 59 -4.90 3.29 0.35
C PHE A 59 -3.50 2.69 0.50
N LEU A 60 -3.39 1.50 1.10
CA LEU A 60 -2.09 0.86 1.31
C LEU A 60 -1.44 0.38 0.03
N ILE A 61 -2.21 -0.24 -0.86
CA ILE A 61 -1.68 -0.74 -2.13
C ILE A 61 -1.41 0.43 -3.08
N GLY A 62 -2.25 1.47 -3.02
CA GLY A 62 -2.02 2.75 -3.66
C GLY A 62 -0.69 3.36 -3.24
N ALA A 63 -0.32 3.33 -1.96
CA ALA A 63 0.98 3.84 -1.50
C ALA A 63 2.17 3.11 -2.17
N ALA A 64 2.09 1.78 -2.30
CA ALA A 64 3.14 1.01 -2.97
C ALA A 64 3.23 1.33 -4.47
N ILE A 65 2.11 1.45 -5.18
CA ILE A 65 2.06 1.83 -6.60
C ILE A 65 2.58 3.25 -6.81
N THR A 66 2.17 4.18 -5.96
CA THR A 66 2.58 5.58 -6.03
C THR A 66 4.08 5.72 -5.80
N LEU A 67 4.67 4.90 -4.91
CA LEU A 67 6.12 4.82 -4.76
C LEU A 67 6.79 4.25 -6.01
N ALA A 68 6.27 3.15 -6.57
CA ALA A 68 6.80 2.53 -7.78
C ALA A 68 6.80 3.46 -9.00
N ARG A 69 5.78 4.31 -9.10
CA ARG A 69 5.60 5.29 -10.19
C ARG A 69 6.20 6.66 -9.89
N ASP A 70 6.87 6.79 -8.74
CA ASP A 70 7.44 8.06 -8.30
C ASP A 70 6.43 9.24 -8.29
N SER A 71 5.15 8.93 -8.04
CA SER A 71 4.03 9.87 -8.18
C SER A 71 3.55 10.41 -6.83
N HIS A 72 4.36 10.27 -5.78
CA HIS A 72 4.06 10.82 -4.46
C HIS A 72 4.37 12.32 -4.47
N VAL A 73 3.53 13.10 -3.77
CA VAL A 73 3.79 14.53 -3.61
C VAL A 73 5.04 14.69 -2.75
N ARG A 74 6.07 15.31 -3.32
CA ARG A 74 7.31 15.67 -2.64
C ARG A 74 7.47 17.18 -2.55
N ILE A 75 8.20 17.61 -1.53
CA ILE A 75 8.61 19.01 -1.37
C ILE A 75 10.06 19.11 -1.84
N ASP A 76 10.25 19.52 -3.11
CA ASP A 76 11.53 19.34 -3.81
C ASP A 76 12.45 20.58 -3.84
N ILE A 77 12.20 21.61 -3.02
CA ILE A 77 12.90 22.92 -3.10
C ILE A 77 14.44 22.79 -3.08
N LEU A 78 14.97 21.92 -2.21
CA LEU A 78 16.40 21.65 -2.10
C LEU A 78 16.84 20.47 -2.96
N TYR A 79 15.95 19.50 -3.16
CA TYR A 79 16.22 18.27 -3.89
C TYR A 79 16.48 18.52 -5.37
N ASP A 80 15.78 19.49 -5.97
CA ASP A 80 15.94 19.84 -7.39
C ASP A 80 17.29 20.47 -7.73
N ARG A 81 18.01 21.01 -6.74
CA ARG A 81 19.34 21.58 -6.93
C ARG A 81 20.47 20.56 -6.81
N LEU A 82 20.16 19.33 -6.37
CA LEU A 82 21.15 18.29 -6.17
C LEU A 82 21.49 17.56 -7.47
N SER A 83 22.76 17.14 -7.60
CA SER A 83 23.19 16.24 -8.67
C SER A 83 22.48 14.87 -8.57
N LEU A 84 22.38 14.13 -9.68
CA LEU A 84 21.76 12.79 -9.69
C LEU A 84 22.34 11.85 -8.63
N LYS A 85 23.66 11.90 -8.40
CA LYS A 85 24.33 11.08 -7.37
C LYS A 85 23.99 11.54 -5.96
N SER A 86 23.94 12.84 -5.73
CA SER A 86 23.56 13.40 -4.43
C SER A 86 22.11 13.04 -4.08
N ARG A 87 21.19 13.12 -5.05
CA ARG A 87 19.79 12.68 -4.90
C ARG A 87 19.71 11.20 -4.56
N ALA A 88 20.41 10.34 -5.32
CA ALA A 88 20.45 8.90 -5.07
C ALA A 88 21.03 8.56 -3.68
N LEU A 89 22.05 9.29 -3.23
CA LEU A 89 22.63 9.11 -1.89
C LEU A 89 21.63 9.48 -0.79
N VAL A 90 20.94 10.63 -0.92
CA VAL A 90 19.93 11.08 0.04
C VAL A 90 18.78 10.07 0.11
N ASN A 91 18.25 9.63 -1.03
CA ASN A 91 17.18 8.63 -1.08
C ASN A 91 17.61 7.31 -0.44
N LEU A 92 18.80 6.81 -0.80
CA LEU A 92 19.31 5.56 -0.24
C LEU A 92 19.49 5.66 1.28
N ALA A 93 20.06 6.77 1.77
CA ALA A 93 20.23 7.00 3.19
C ALA A 93 18.88 7.06 3.92
N PHE A 94 17.92 7.81 3.39
CA PHE A 94 16.57 7.91 3.96
C PHE A 94 15.85 6.55 3.99
N TYR A 95 15.86 5.83 2.87
CA TYR A 95 15.20 4.54 2.77
C TYR A 95 15.82 3.50 3.70
N VAL A 96 17.15 3.41 3.77
CA VAL A 96 17.84 2.42 4.59
C VAL A 96 17.84 2.77 6.08
N ALA A 97 18.07 4.04 6.42
CA ALA A 97 18.24 4.43 7.82
C ALA A 97 16.91 4.65 8.55
N LEU A 98 15.86 5.09 7.84
CA LEU A 98 14.59 5.45 8.45
C LEU A 98 13.43 4.60 7.94
N PHE A 99 13.19 4.62 6.63
CA PHE A 99 11.92 4.13 6.11
C PHE A 99 11.80 2.60 6.17
N LEU A 100 12.84 1.88 5.78
CA LEU A 100 12.83 0.41 5.77
C LEU A 100 12.83 -0.20 7.19
N PRO A 101 13.62 0.29 8.17
CA PRO A 101 13.49 -0.15 9.56
C PRO A 101 12.10 0.10 10.13
N PHE A 102 11.53 1.28 9.89
CA PHE A 102 10.16 1.60 10.30
C PHE A 102 9.14 0.63 9.68
N LEU A 103 9.22 0.40 8.37
CA LEU A 103 8.31 -0.51 7.68
C LEU A 103 8.45 -1.95 8.16
N VAL A 104 9.67 -2.43 8.43
CA VAL A 104 9.88 -3.79 8.95
C VAL A 104 9.25 -3.95 10.34
N LEU A 105 9.51 -3.02 11.26
CA LEU A 105 8.93 -3.06 12.61
C LEU A 105 7.41 -2.96 12.60
N LEU A 106 6.88 -2.04 11.78
CA LEU A 106 5.44 -1.87 11.64
C LEU A 106 4.80 -3.13 11.03
N ASN A 107 5.38 -3.66 9.95
CA ASN A 107 4.85 -4.84 9.27
C ASN A 107 4.89 -6.08 10.17
N ASP A 108 5.94 -6.25 10.97
CA ASP A 108 6.01 -7.32 11.97
C ASP A 108 4.87 -7.21 13.00
N ALA A 109 4.65 -6.04 13.57
CA ALA A 109 3.54 -5.80 14.49
C ALA A 109 2.17 -6.07 13.83
N LEU A 110 1.99 -5.68 12.57
CA LEU A 110 0.75 -5.92 11.82
C LEU A 110 0.51 -7.40 11.55
N TRP A 111 1.55 -8.18 11.24
CA TRP A 111 1.42 -9.64 11.09
C TRP A 111 1.03 -10.32 12.40
N HIS A 112 1.65 -9.94 13.52
CA HIS A 112 1.25 -10.44 14.84
C HIS A 112 -0.22 -10.09 15.14
N TYR A 113 -0.64 -8.87 14.82
CA TYR A 113 -2.01 -8.41 15.04
C TYR A 113 -3.04 -9.13 14.16
N ALA A 114 -2.67 -9.47 12.92
CA ALA A 114 -3.49 -10.24 12.00
C ALA A 114 -3.66 -11.70 12.47
N LEU A 115 -2.57 -12.34 12.89
CA LEU A 115 -2.59 -13.72 13.39
C LEU A 115 -3.34 -13.82 14.72
N ALA A 116 -3.16 -12.85 15.62
CA ALA A 116 -3.91 -12.79 16.88
C ALA A 116 -5.43 -12.66 16.62
N ALA A 117 -5.83 -11.82 15.66
CA ALA A 117 -7.24 -11.68 15.27
C ALA A 117 -7.83 -12.99 14.73
N PHE A 118 -7.05 -13.72 13.93
CA PHE A 118 -7.46 -15.02 13.40
C PHE A 118 -7.61 -16.05 14.53
N ALA A 119 -6.63 -16.15 15.42
CA ALA A 119 -6.62 -17.12 16.51
C ALA A 119 -7.72 -16.87 17.56
N SER A 120 -8.01 -15.60 17.86
CA SER A 120 -9.04 -15.21 18.83
C SER A 120 -10.46 -15.16 18.26
N GLY A 121 -10.62 -15.25 16.93
CA GLY A 121 -11.92 -15.07 16.27
C GLY A 121 -12.44 -13.64 16.38
N GLU A 122 -11.54 -12.66 16.46
CA GLU A 122 -11.87 -11.25 16.65
C GLU A 122 -12.80 -10.74 15.53
N ARG A 123 -13.77 -9.92 15.94
CA ARG A 123 -14.75 -9.30 15.04
C ARG A 123 -14.63 -7.79 15.07
N SER A 124 -15.11 -7.14 14.02
CA SER A 124 -14.91 -5.69 13.82
C SER A 124 -15.41 -4.81 14.97
N GLY A 125 -16.51 -5.19 15.64
CA GLY A 125 -17.16 -4.43 16.72
C GLY A 125 -17.83 -3.12 16.28
N ASN A 126 -17.84 -2.80 14.97
CA ASN A 126 -18.20 -1.47 14.48
C ASN A 126 -19.63 -1.35 13.95
N SER A 127 -20.30 -2.47 13.63
CA SER A 127 -21.69 -2.50 13.21
C SER A 127 -22.38 -3.78 13.64
N ALA A 128 -23.70 -3.83 13.40
CA ALA A 128 -24.50 -5.03 13.63
C ALA A 128 -24.08 -6.24 12.77
N TRP A 129 -23.45 -6.02 11.61
CA TRP A 129 -22.96 -7.13 10.77
C TRP A 129 -21.76 -7.85 11.42
N ASN A 130 -20.91 -7.09 12.11
CA ASN A 130 -19.81 -7.57 12.92
C ASN A 130 -18.98 -8.73 12.31
N PRO A 131 -18.44 -8.57 11.07
CA PRO A 131 -17.68 -9.62 10.40
C PRO A 131 -16.36 -9.93 11.13
N PRO A 132 -15.77 -11.11 10.91
CA PRO A 132 -14.39 -11.40 11.31
C PRO A 132 -13.42 -10.37 10.72
N ILE A 133 -12.55 -9.79 11.55
CA ILE A 133 -11.67 -8.67 11.14
C ILE A 133 -10.34 -9.13 10.53
N TRP A 134 -9.95 -10.38 10.78
CA TRP A 134 -8.65 -10.92 10.38
C TRP A 134 -8.37 -10.83 8.86
N PRO A 135 -9.33 -11.01 7.92
CA PRO A 135 -9.02 -10.93 6.49
C PRO A 135 -8.53 -9.54 6.09
N PHE A 136 -9.17 -8.50 6.64
CA PHE A 136 -8.75 -7.12 6.41
C PHE A 136 -7.37 -6.85 6.99
N ARG A 137 -7.05 -7.35 8.20
CA ARG A 137 -5.72 -7.20 8.79
C ARG A 137 -4.63 -7.92 8.00
N VAL A 138 -4.92 -9.10 7.44
CA VAL A 138 -3.99 -9.78 6.53
C VAL A 138 -3.75 -8.95 5.28
N LEU A 139 -4.80 -8.39 4.67
CA LEU A 139 -4.65 -7.47 3.52
C LEU A 139 -3.82 -6.23 3.88
N LEU A 140 -4.00 -5.69 5.08
CA LEU A 140 -3.23 -4.58 5.62
C LEU A 140 -1.73 -4.94 5.68
N SER A 141 -1.40 -6.06 6.32
CA SER A 141 -0.02 -6.56 6.45
C SER A 141 0.60 -6.90 5.09
N CYS A 142 -0.16 -7.50 4.17
CA CYS A 142 0.28 -7.74 2.80
C CYS A 142 0.59 -6.42 2.06
N GLY A 143 -0.22 -5.38 2.25
CA GLY A 143 0.01 -4.05 1.68
C GLY A 143 1.32 -3.41 2.17
N PHE A 144 1.58 -3.47 3.48
CA PHE A 144 2.85 -2.99 4.05
C PHE A 144 4.05 -3.82 3.62
N THR A 145 3.88 -5.14 3.49
CA THR A 145 4.91 -6.03 2.94
C THR A 145 5.25 -5.63 1.50
N LEU A 146 4.24 -5.37 0.67
CA LEU A 146 4.43 -4.93 -0.71
C LEU A 146 5.10 -3.55 -0.79
N LEU A 147 4.73 -2.62 0.10
CA LEU A 147 5.39 -1.32 0.21
C LEU A 147 6.86 -1.47 0.60
N ALA A 148 7.18 -2.32 1.58
CA ALA A 148 8.56 -2.59 1.98
C ALA A 148 9.39 -3.20 0.84
N LEU A 149 8.81 -4.13 0.08
CA LEU A 149 9.44 -4.65 -1.14
C LEU A 149 9.70 -3.54 -2.16
N GLN A 150 8.75 -2.64 -2.38
CA GLN A 150 8.93 -1.52 -3.31
C GLN A 150 10.06 -0.57 -2.84
N VAL A 151 10.19 -0.32 -1.54
CA VAL A 151 11.31 0.46 -0.98
C VAL A 151 12.65 -0.23 -1.25
N ILE A 152 12.71 -1.56 -1.15
CA ILE A 152 13.92 -2.31 -1.51
C ILE A 152 14.26 -2.09 -2.99
N ALA A 153 13.27 -2.10 -3.90
CA ALA A 153 13.51 -1.80 -5.30
C ALA A 153 14.08 -0.38 -5.50
N GLU A 154 13.55 0.62 -4.80
CA GLU A 154 14.05 2.00 -4.85
C GLU A 154 15.47 2.16 -4.26
N CYS A 155 15.80 1.42 -3.19
CA CYS A 155 17.17 1.31 -2.69
C CYS A 155 18.13 0.76 -3.76
N LEU A 156 17.72 -0.31 -4.45
CA LEU A 156 18.53 -0.93 -5.50
C LEU A 156 18.72 0.01 -6.71
N LYS A 157 17.70 0.76 -7.12
CA LYS A 157 17.80 1.79 -8.17
C LYS A 157 18.74 2.93 -7.77
N SER A 158 18.65 3.38 -6.51
CA SER A 158 19.53 4.42 -5.97
C SER A 158 20.99 3.93 -5.95
N LEU A 159 21.24 2.69 -5.52
CA LEU A 159 22.56 2.07 -5.54
C LEU A 159 23.12 1.93 -6.97
N LEU A 160 22.30 1.50 -7.93
CA LEU A 160 22.68 1.42 -9.34
C LEU A 160 23.09 2.79 -9.92
N THR A 161 22.38 3.85 -9.54
CA THR A 161 22.70 5.23 -9.93
C THR A 161 24.05 5.68 -9.37
N LEU A 162 24.35 5.36 -8.11
CA LEU A 162 25.64 5.64 -7.50
C LEU A 162 26.80 4.88 -8.18
N LEU A 163 26.53 3.67 -8.67
CA LEU A 163 27.48 2.84 -9.43
C LEU A 163 27.64 3.26 -10.91
N ASN A 164 27.06 4.39 -11.33
CA ASN A 164 27.03 4.86 -12.73
C ASN A 164 26.37 3.88 -13.71
N ARG A 165 25.45 3.04 -13.24
CA ARG A 165 24.65 2.13 -14.06
C ARG A 165 23.17 2.46 -13.87
N PRO A 166 22.72 3.67 -14.25
CA PRO A 166 21.37 4.12 -13.95
C PRO A 166 20.36 3.13 -14.52
N TYR A 167 19.41 2.74 -13.67
CA TYR A 167 18.30 1.91 -14.09
C TYR A 167 17.35 2.78 -14.93
N SER A 168 17.35 2.60 -16.24
CA SER A 168 16.36 3.20 -17.12
C SER A 168 15.11 2.32 -17.12
N ASP A 169 13.99 2.87 -16.64
CA ASP A 169 12.67 2.26 -16.83
C ASP A 169 12.47 2.10 -18.36
N VAL A 170 12.48 0.86 -18.87
CA VAL A 170 12.43 0.58 -20.33
C VAL A 170 11.08 0.99 -20.93
N GLU A 171 10.04 1.14 -20.12
CA GLU A 171 8.70 1.53 -20.56
C GLU A 171 8.03 2.32 -19.41
N ARG A 172 7.93 3.64 -19.57
CA ARG A 172 6.94 4.46 -18.86
C ARG A 172 5.83 4.79 -19.84
#